data_AF-A0A9W8JQR6-F1
#
_entry.id   AF-A0A9W8JQR6-F1
#
_cell.length_a   1.000
_cell.length_b   1.000
_cell.length_c   1.000
_cell.angle_alpha   90.00
_cell.angle_beta   90.00
_cell.angle_gamma   90.00
#
_symmetry.space_group_name_H-M   'P 1'
#
loop_
_entity.id
_entity.type
_entity.pdbx_description
1 polymer ?
#
loop_
_entity_poly.entity_id
_entity_poly.type
_entity_poly.pdbx_seq_one_letter_code
_entity_poly.pdbx_strand_id
1 'polypeptide(L)'
;MSPEIDAKLFPVPSHFCYGSKNTTVIRPRVWAGVTPASTEILRRVLTDNHRRWHVIYDDIGFHNHIPHAVLTLWCLGADASLIEASYKTDSAYQRPIFTPPRPISRDNWMHHLVSILFRYYVAYLQFFKEEFKTKSFKDMLQEYVFDYSANYVENAQKQPQMLARFLASLLHPLIHIGFGIEFGLPGVLLEGEYW
;
A
#
# COMPACT_ATOMS: atom_id res chain seq x y z
N MET A 1 12.69 -19.72 -7.42
CA MET A 1 11.41 -19.61 -8.16
C MET A 1 10.82 -18.26 -7.83
N SER A 2 10.46 -17.45 -8.82
CA SER A 2 9.78 -16.18 -8.56
C SER A 2 8.43 -16.45 -7.89
N PRO A 3 7.99 -15.63 -6.92
CA PRO A 3 6.76 -15.91 -6.19
C PRO A 3 5.55 -15.94 -7.12
N GLU A 4 4.62 -16.86 -6.85
CA GLU A 4 3.29 -16.85 -7.47
C GLU A 4 2.58 -15.54 -7.15
N ILE A 5 1.98 -14.92 -8.17
CA ILE A 5 1.25 -13.64 -8.05
C ILE A 5 0.06 -13.81 -7.11
N ASP A 6 -0.06 -12.93 -6.12
CA ASP A 6 -1.28 -12.86 -5.30
C ASP A 6 -2.36 -12.11 -6.09
N ALA A 7 -3.16 -12.83 -6.86
CA ALA A 7 -4.17 -12.22 -7.73
C ALA A 7 -5.29 -11.47 -6.97
N LYS A 8 -5.46 -11.70 -5.66
CA LYS A 8 -6.41 -10.95 -4.84
C LYS A 8 -5.86 -9.58 -4.46
N LEU A 9 -4.57 -9.50 -4.16
CA LEU A 9 -3.91 -8.24 -3.79
C LEU A 9 -3.35 -7.47 -4.99
N PHE A 10 -2.93 -8.18 -6.03
CA PHE A 10 -2.32 -7.65 -7.25
C PHE A 10 -3.03 -8.23 -8.49
N PRO A 11 -4.32 -7.88 -8.69
CA PRO A 11 -5.01 -8.17 -9.95
C PRO A 11 -4.33 -7.42 -11.11
N VAL A 12 -4.82 -7.65 -12.34
CA VAL A 12 -4.40 -6.81 -13.47
C VAL A 12 -4.76 -5.35 -13.15
N PRO A 13 -3.79 -4.41 -13.13
CA PRO A 13 -4.05 -3.01 -12.80
C PRO A 13 -5.10 -2.42 -13.73
N SER A 14 -6.01 -1.63 -13.17
CA SER A 14 -7.03 -0.96 -13.95
C SER A 14 -7.35 0.41 -13.36
N HIS A 15 -7.49 1.42 -14.21
CA HIS A 15 -8.01 2.74 -13.83
C HIS A 15 -9.52 2.74 -13.51
N PHE A 16 -10.13 1.56 -13.42
CA PHE A 16 -11.53 1.39 -13.07
C PHE A 16 -11.61 1.11 -11.58
N CYS A 17 -11.90 2.15 -10.79
CA CYS A 17 -12.34 1.93 -9.42
C CYS A 17 -13.54 0.97 -9.43
N TYR A 18 -13.46 -0.07 -8.60
CA TYR A 18 -14.48 -1.08 -8.33
C TYR A 18 -15.91 -0.53 -8.55
N GLY A 19 -16.53 -0.91 -9.68
CA GLY A 19 -17.96 -0.68 -9.94
C GLY A 19 -18.37 0.65 -10.61
N SER A 20 -17.46 1.60 -10.89
CA SER A 20 -17.84 2.84 -11.59
C SER A 20 -17.86 2.68 -13.11
N LYS A 21 -19.07 2.51 -13.67
CA LYS A 21 -19.35 2.60 -15.11
C LYS A 21 -19.30 4.03 -15.66
N ASN A 22 -19.03 5.03 -14.82
CA ASN A 22 -19.12 6.43 -15.21
C ASN A 22 -17.87 6.84 -16.01
N THR A 23 -18.02 6.96 -17.32
CA THR A 23 -16.97 7.26 -18.31
C THR A 23 -16.68 8.77 -18.45
N THR A 24 -17.34 9.61 -17.66
CA THR A 24 -17.32 11.08 -17.77
C THR A 24 -16.10 11.75 -17.10
N VAL A 25 -15.34 11.01 -16.30
CA VAL A 25 -14.10 11.51 -15.68
C VAL A 25 -12.95 11.33 -16.64
N ILE A 26 -12.22 12.41 -16.98
CA ILE A 26 -10.93 12.32 -17.68
C ILE A 26 -9.97 11.59 -16.73
N ARG A 27 -9.58 10.37 -17.10
CA ARG A 27 -8.67 9.55 -16.30
C ARG A 27 -7.25 9.66 -16.86
N PRO A 28 -6.21 9.60 -16.02
CA PRO A 28 -4.85 9.37 -16.49
C PRO A 28 -4.87 8.15 -17.42
N ARG A 29 -4.31 8.33 -18.62
CA ARG A 29 -4.18 7.22 -19.58
C ARG A 29 -2.82 6.58 -19.38
N VAL A 30 -2.81 5.25 -19.37
CA VAL A 30 -1.57 4.50 -19.57
C VAL A 30 -0.99 4.87 -20.94
N TRP A 31 0.31 5.12 -21.00
CA TRP A 31 1.00 5.46 -22.22
C TRP A 31 1.16 4.22 -23.12
N ALA A 32 1.39 4.45 -24.42
CA ALA A 32 1.72 3.36 -25.32
C ALA A 32 3.00 2.64 -24.84
N GLY A 33 3.04 1.32 -24.92
CA GLY A 33 4.19 0.50 -24.48
C GLY A 33 3.84 -0.60 -23.49
N VAL A 34 2.70 -0.49 -22.79
CA VAL A 34 2.22 -1.56 -21.91
C VAL A 34 1.84 -2.82 -22.71
N THR A 35 2.40 -3.94 -22.27
CA THR A 35 2.20 -5.28 -22.84
C THR A 35 1.74 -6.27 -21.76
N PRO A 36 1.13 -7.42 -22.13
CA PRO A 36 0.84 -8.49 -21.17
C PRO A 36 2.06 -8.92 -20.34
N ALA A 37 3.24 -8.96 -20.96
CA ALA A 37 4.49 -9.29 -20.28
C ALA A 37 4.89 -8.23 -19.24
N SER A 38 4.81 -6.93 -19.58
CA SER A 38 5.08 -5.84 -18.63
C SER A 38 4.10 -5.84 -17.44
N THR A 39 2.84 -6.18 -17.70
CA THR A 39 1.81 -6.26 -16.66
C THR A 39 2.03 -7.46 -15.74
N GLU A 40 2.42 -8.60 -16.30
CA GLU A 40 2.74 -9.80 -15.51
C GLU A 40 3.96 -9.57 -14.61
N ILE A 41 5.02 -8.94 -15.12
CA ILE A 41 6.20 -8.65 -14.29
C ILE A 41 5.89 -7.64 -13.20
N LEU A 42 5.09 -6.61 -13.49
CA LEU A 42 4.65 -5.61 -12.51
C LEU A 42 3.98 -6.31 -11.33
N ARG A 43 3.00 -7.18 -11.62
CA ARG A 43 2.27 -7.92 -10.59
C ARG A 43 3.17 -8.83 -9.78
N ARG A 44 4.16 -9.45 -10.44
CA ARG A 44 5.16 -10.31 -9.80
C ARG A 44 6.06 -9.54 -8.84
N VAL A 45 6.61 -8.40 -9.26
CA VAL A 45 7.50 -7.59 -8.40
C VAL A 45 6.75 -6.93 -7.26
N LEU A 46 5.51 -6.49 -7.47
CA LEU A 46 4.65 -5.98 -6.40
C LEU A 46 4.31 -7.08 -5.38
N THR A 47 4.02 -8.30 -5.85
CA THR A 47 3.79 -9.45 -4.96
C THR A 47 5.05 -9.80 -4.16
N ASP A 48 6.22 -9.80 -4.79
CA ASP A 48 7.49 -10.07 -4.09
C ASP A 48 7.80 -8.98 -3.06
N ASN A 49 7.59 -7.70 -3.43
CA ASN A 49 7.73 -6.56 -2.53
C ASN A 49 6.86 -6.71 -1.28
N HIS A 50 5.56 -6.93 -1.46
CA HIS A 50 4.58 -7.07 -0.38
C HIS A 50 4.91 -8.19 0.60
N ARG A 51 5.54 -9.27 0.10
CA ARG A 51 5.88 -10.45 0.91
C ARG A 51 7.21 -10.31 1.63
N ARG A 52 8.15 -9.53 1.10
CA ARG A 52 9.55 -9.55 1.57
C ARG A 52 9.96 -8.26 2.25
N TRP A 53 9.48 -7.12 1.77
CA TRP A 53 10.06 -5.83 2.13
C TRP A 53 9.14 -5.02 3.02
N HIS A 54 9.75 -4.42 4.03
CA HIS A 54 9.11 -3.49 4.94
C HIS A 54 8.83 -2.16 4.21
N VAL A 55 7.78 -1.43 4.57
CA VAL A 55 7.44 -0.12 3.96
C VAL A 55 8.44 1.00 4.32
N ILE A 56 9.28 0.73 5.31
CA ILE A 56 10.41 1.56 5.76
C ILE A 56 11.69 0.71 5.71
N TYR A 57 12.74 1.17 5.04
CA TYR A 57 13.95 0.37 4.84
C TYR A 57 15.10 0.66 5.80
N ASP A 58 15.07 1.76 6.55
CA ASP A 58 16.11 2.09 7.52
C ASP A 58 15.56 2.56 8.88
N ASP A 59 16.46 2.81 9.83
CA ASP A 59 16.09 3.23 11.18
C ASP A 59 15.77 4.73 11.29
N ILE A 60 16.04 5.49 10.23
CA ILE A 60 15.81 6.94 10.16
C ILE A 60 14.40 7.22 9.63
N GLY A 61 13.79 6.28 8.90
CA GLY A 61 12.41 6.36 8.43
C GLY A 61 12.27 6.55 6.92
N PHE A 62 13.26 6.15 6.12
CA PHE A 62 13.13 6.21 4.67
C PHE A 62 12.20 5.13 4.13
N HIS A 63 11.41 5.51 3.15
CA HIS A 63 10.30 4.71 2.64
C HIS A 63 10.71 3.78 1.51
N ASN A 64 10.07 2.63 1.46
CA ASN A 64 10.15 1.72 0.33
C ASN A 64 9.40 2.32 -0.86
N HIS A 65 10.17 2.81 -1.84
CA HIS A 65 9.59 3.46 -3.01
C HIS A 65 9.17 2.50 -4.13
N ILE A 66 9.44 1.20 -3.99
CA ILE A 66 9.23 0.21 -5.06
C ILE A 66 7.82 0.29 -5.65
N PRO A 67 6.72 0.26 -4.86
CA PRO A 67 5.38 0.14 -5.44
C PRO A 67 5.03 1.27 -6.40
N HIS A 68 5.26 2.51 -6.00
CA HIS A 68 4.95 3.65 -6.84
C HIS A 68 5.99 3.86 -7.95
N ALA A 69 7.26 3.52 -7.74
CA ALA A 69 8.26 3.54 -8.81
C ALA A 69 7.90 2.60 -9.97
N VAL A 70 7.62 1.33 -9.70
CA VAL A 70 7.30 0.34 -10.75
C VAL A 70 5.93 0.61 -11.39
N LEU A 71 4.96 1.12 -10.63
CA LEU A 71 3.65 1.51 -11.17
C LEU A 71 3.75 2.73 -12.07
N THR A 72 4.56 3.74 -11.71
CA THR A 72 4.81 4.89 -12.56
C THR A 72 5.52 4.47 -13.84
N LEU A 73 6.56 3.63 -13.78
CA LEU A 73 7.23 3.10 -14.97
C LEU A 73 6.26 2.37 -15.88
N TRP A 74 5.45 1.45 -15.34
CA TRP A 74 4.44 0.74 -16.10
C TRP A 74 3.42 1.69 -16.74
N CYS A 75 2.92 2.68 -15.98
CA CYS A 75 1.97 3.67 -16.48
C CYS A 75 2.55 4.50 -17.64
N LEU A 76 3.87 4.76 -17.62
CA LEU A 76 4.61 5.45 -18.67
C LEU A 76 5.01 4.54 -19.86
N GLY A 77 4.59 3.27 -19.87
CA GLY A 77 4.82 2.36 -20.99
C GLY A 77 6.14 1.59 -20.93
N ALA A 78 6.78 1.49 -19.76
CA ALA A 78 7.98 0.68 -19.57
C ALA A 78 7.75 -0.79 -19.92
N ASP A 79 8.73 -1.41 -20.58
CA ASP A 79 8.72 -2.84 -20.84
C ASP A 79 9.04 -3.67 -19.57
N ALA A 80 8.93 -4.99 -19.71
CA ALA A 80 9.11 -5.89 -18.58
C ALA A 80 10.53 -5.85 -17.99
N SER A 81 11.55 -5.66 -18.83
CA SER A 81 12.94 -5.65 -18.40
C SER A 81 13.28 -4.41 -17.58
N LEU A 82 12.71 -3.25 -17.94
CA LEU A 82 12.91 -2.01 -17.21
C LEU A 82 12.25 -2.05 -15.83
N ILE A 83 11.04 -2.61 -15.73
CA ILE A 83 10.35 -2.83 -14.45
C ILE A 83 11.16 -3.75 -13.54
N GLU A 84 11.66 -4.87 -14.08
CA GLU A 84 12.47 -5.81 -13.32
C GLU A 84 13.82 -5.21 -12.88
N ALA A 85 14.45 -4.40 -13.74
CA ALA A 85 15.70 -3.71 -13.42
C ALA A 85 15.52 -2.67 -12.30
N SER A 86 14.44 -1.87 -12.34
CA SER A 86 14.08 -0.95 -11.25
C SER A 86 13.86 -1.71 -9.96
N TYR A 87 13.06 -2.79 -9.98
CA TYR A 87 12.84 -3.60 -8.79
C TYR A 87 14.13 -4.18 -8.21
N LYS A 88 15.01 -4.74 -9.05
CA LYS A 88 16.29 -5.32 -8.61
C LYS A 88 17.19 -4.27 -7.97
N THR A 89 17.22 -3.06 -8.51
CA THR A 89 18.02 -1.95 -7.97
C THR A 89 17.49 -1.54 -6.60
N ASP A 90 16.19 -1.27 -6.52
CA ASP A 90 15.57 -0.72 -5.31
C ASP A 90 15.45 -1.76 -4.19
N SER A 91 15.28 -3.04 -4.53
CA SER A 91 15.20 -4.14 -3.57
C SER A 91 16.54 -4.49 -2.91
N ALA A 92 17.67 -4.07 -3.47
CA ALA A 92 19.00 -4.43 -2.99
C ALA A 92 19.34 -3.86 -1.58
N TYR A 93 18.63 -2.82 -1.16
CA TYR A 93 18.82 -2.13 0.12
C TYR A 93 17.56 -2.11 1.00
N GLN A 94 16.50 -2.84 0.60
CA GLN A 94 15.27 -2.88 1.40
C GLN A 94 15.47 -3.68 2.68
N ARG A 95 14.73 -3.26 3.71
CA ARG A 95 14.62 -4.01 4.96
C ARG A 95 13.67 -5.19 4.78
N PRO A 96 14.08 -6.42 5.11
CA PRO A 96 13.16 -7.54 5.20
C PRO A 96 12.05 -7.28 6.23
N ILE A 97 10.83 -7.71 5.95
CA ILE A 97 9.79 -7.78 6.98
C ILE A 97 10.26 -8.68 8.13
N PHE A 98 9.83 -8.35 9.34
CA PHE A 98 10.16 -9.10 10.55
C PHE A 98 8.90 -9.36 11.38
N THR A 99 8.99 -10.32 12.30
CA THR A 99 7.86 -10.70 13.15
C THR A 99 7.44 -9.53 14.03
N PRO A 100 6.16 -9.11 13.97
CA PRO A 100 5.69 -8.01 14.81
C PRO A 100 5.61 -8.44 16.28
N PRO A 101 5.76 -7.52 17.25
CA PRO A 101 5.76 -7.86 18.68
C PRO A 101 4.46 -8.51 19.16
N ARG A 102 3.32 -8.10 18.60
CA ARG A 102 1.98 -8.70 18.86
C ARG A 102 1.03 -8.38 17.71
N PRO A 103 -0.05 -9.17 17.52
CA PRO A 103 -1.06 -8.88 16.51
C PRO A 103 -1.85 -7.60 16.83
N ILE A 104 -2.34 -6.96 15.76
CA ILE A 104 -3.31 -5.87 15.83
C ILE A 104 -4.72 -6.41 15.63
N SER A 105 -5.67 -5.89 16.40
CA SER A 105 -7.11 -6.20 16.34
C SER A 105 -7.94 -4.94 16.44
N ARG A 106 -9.26 -5.05 16.24
CA ARG A 106 -10.19 -3.93 16.42
C ARG A 106 -10.17 -3.33 17.83
N ASP A 107 -9.77 -4.09 18.83
CA ASP A 107 -9.72 -3.63 20.22
C ASP A 107 -8.42 -2.86 20.55
N ASN A 108 -7.38 -2.97 19.71
CA ASN A 108 -6.06 -2.45 20.03
C ASN A 108 -5.37 -1.65 18.91
N TRP A 109 -6.01 -1.50 17.74
CA TRP A 109 -5.40 -0.86 16.58
C TRP A 109 -5.01 0.60 16.82
N MET A 110 -5.62 1.30 17.78
CA MET A 110 -5.22 2.67 18.14
C MET A 110 -4.01 2.72 19.09
N HIS A 111 -3.59 1.60 19.68
CA HIS A 111 -2.58 1.57 20.74
C HIS A 111 -1.13 1.57 20.22
N HIS A 112 -0.90 1.21 18.95
CA HIS A 112 0.45 1.01 18.38
C HIS A 112 0.80 1.96 17.23
N LEU A 113 -0.02 2.99 17.04
CA LEU A 113 0.11 3.99 15.97
C LEU A 113 1.42 4.80 16.03
N VAL A 114 2.30 4.56 17.01
CA VAL A 114 3.55 5.30 17.21
C VAL A 114 4.64 4.33 17.65
N SER A 115 4.70 3.16 17.01
CA SER A 115 5.78 2.24 17.32
C SER A 115 7.10 2.80 16.81
N ILE A 116 8.04 3.03 17.72
CA ILE A 116 9.44 3.32 17.39
C ILE A 116 9.89 2.28 16.37
N LEU A 117 10.41 2.74 15.22
CA LEU A 117 10.91 1.91 14.12
C LEU A 117 9.84 1.10 13.36
N PHE A 118 8.56 1.49 13.43
CA PHE A 118 7.48 0.87 12.65
C PHE A 118 7.33 -0.64 12.87
N ARG A 119 7.67 -1.13 14.07
CA ARG A 119 7.71 -2.56 14.40
C ARG A 119 6.38 -3.29 14.27
N TYR A 120 5.27 -2.56 14.23
CA TYR A 120 3.93 -3.09 14.05
C TYR A 120 3.44 -3.12 12.61
N TYR A 121 4.23 -2.65 11.64
CA TYR A 121 3.85 -2.62 10.23
C TYR A 121 3.21 -3.94 9.75
N VAL A 122 3.90 -5.06 9.95
CA VAL A 122 3.41 -6.38 9.50
C VAL A 122 2.09 -6.77 10.20
N ALA A 123 1.91 -6.38 11.46
CA ALA A 123 0.67 -6.64 12.17
C ALA A 123 -0.49 -5.75 11.68
N TYR A 124 -0.24 -4.48 11.38
CA TYR A 124 -1.23 -3.61 10.74
C TYR A 124 -1.58 -4.08 9.34
N LEU A 125 -0.58 -4.43 8.53
CA LEU A 125 -0.78 -5.00 7.20
C LEU A 125 -1.69 -6.22 7.26
N GLN A 126 -1.44 -7.13 8.22
CA GLN A 126 -2.29 -8.30 8.41
C GLN A 126 -3.69 -7.93 8.90
N PHE A 127 -3.82 -6.99 9.83
CA PHE A 127 -5.12 -6.49 10.31
C PHE A 127 -5.96 -5.92 9.16
N PHE A 128 -5.39 -5.02 8.36
CA PHE A 128 -6.12 -4.41 7.24
C PHE A 128 -6.41 -5.41 6.11
N LYS A 129 -5.56 -6.43 5.91
CA LYS A 129 -5.88 -7.56 5.02
C LYS A 129 -7.10 -8.34 5.49
N GLU A 130 -7.29 -8.52 6.80
CA GLU A 130 -8.49 -9.16 7.35
C GLU A 130 -9.72 -8.26 7.21
N GLU A 131 -9.61 -6.96 7.49
CA GLU A 131 -10.69 -5.99 7.30
C GLU A 131 -11.17 -5.95 5.84
N PHE A 132 -10.24 -5.97 4.88
CA PHE A 132 -10.52 -5.98 3.45
C PHE A 132 -11.33 -7.19 2.97
N LYS A 133 -11.35 -8.31 3.71
CA LYS A 133 -12.20 -9.45 3.36
C LYS A 133 -13.69 -9.15 3.49
N THR A 134 -14.05 -8.14 4.29
CA THR A 134 -15.45 -7.84 4.63
C THR A 134 -15.86 -6.41 4.33
N LYS A 135 -14.91 -5.49 4.13
CA LYS A 135 -15.16 -4.08 3.90
C LYS A 135 -14.64 -3.63 2.53
N SER A 136 -15.32 -2.66 1.94
CA SER A 136 -14.78 -1.94 0.78
C SER A 136 -13.69 -0.96 1.23
N PHE A 137 -12.82 -0.53 0.31
CA PHE A 137 -11.81 0.48 0.63
C PHE A 137 -12.40 1.80 1.08
N LYS A 138 -13.55 2.18 0.52
CA LYS A 138 -14.25 3.39 0.95
C LYS A 138 -14.62 3.28 2.43
N ASP A 139 -15.16 2.13 2.85
CA ASP A 139 -15.59 1.92 4.23
C ASP A 139 -14.39 1.84 5.18
N MET A 140 -13.29 1.21 4.75
CA MET A 140 -12.04 1.18 5.52
C MET A 140 -11.48 2.59 5.74
N LEU A 141 -11.37 3.40 4.69
CA LEU A 141 -10.88 4.78 4.83
C LEU A 141 -11.82 5.63 5.68
N GLN A 142 -13.13 5.45 5.51
CA GLN A 142 -14.11 6.15 6.33
C GLN A 142 -13.92 5.79 7.81
N GLU A 143 -13.77 4.52 8.15
CA GLU A 143 -13.68 4.06 9.54
C GLU A 143 -12.32 4.33 10.18
N TYR A 144 -11.22 4.05 9.48
CA TYR A 144 -9.88 4.07 10.07
C TYR A 144 -9.13 5.39 9.85
N VAL A 145 -9.56 6.24 8.91
CA VAL A 145 -8.90 7.52 8.61
C VAL A 145 -9.79 8.71 8.91
N PHE A 146 -11.02 8.74 8.37
CA PHE A 146 -11.86 9.93 8.37
C PHE A 146 -12.87 10.01 9.53
N ASP A 147 -13.17 8.89 10.18
CA ASP A 147 -14.14 8.89 11.27
C ASP A 147 -13.67 9.78 12.43
N TYR A 148 -14.62 10.39 13.11
CA TYR A 148 -14.33 11.22 14.26
C TYR A 148 -13.59 10.42 15.34
N SER A 149 -14.01 9.18 15.61
CA SER A 149 -13.39 8.31 16.62
C SER A 149 -11.97 7.86 16.24
N ALA A 150 -11.64 7.83 14.95
CA ALA A 150 -10.29 7.59 14.45
C ALA A 150 -9.36 8.81 14.59
N ASN A 151 -9.89 9.97 15.00
CA ASN A 151 -9.10 11.19 15.13
C ASN A 151 -9.14 11.76 16.55
N TYR A 152 -10.25 11.57 17.26
CA TYR A 152 -10.50 12.09 18.58
C TYR A 152 -11.22 11.07 19.46
N VAL A 153 -10.62 10.78 20.62
CA VAL A 153 -11.16 9.96 21.69
C VAL A 153 -11.21 10.80 22.96
N GLU A 154 -12.38 10.89 23.57
CA GLU A 154 -12.58 11.65 24.80
C GLU A 154 -11.67 11.11 25.92
N ASN A 155 -11.02 12.02 26.67
CA ASN A 155 -10.11 11.70 27.78
C ASN A 155 -8.86 10.86 27.42
N ALA A 156 -8.56 10.67 26.13
CA ALA A 156 -7.34 9.98 25.72
C ALA A 156 -6.09 10.84 25.97
N GLN A 157 -5.07 10.23 26.60
CA GLN A 157 -3.76 10.87 26.82
C GLN A 157 -3.07 11.25 25.50
N LYS A 158 -3.29 10.46 24.44
CA LYS A 158 -2.80 10.73 23.10
C LYS A 158 -3.90 10.41 22.10
N GLN A 159 -4.17 11.37 21.23
CA GLN A 159 -5.19 11.23 20.20
C GLN A 159 -4.66 10.34 19.04
N PRO A 160 -5.50 9.50 18.41
CA PRO A 160 -5.06 8.66 17.29
C PRO A 160 -4.59 9.49 16.09
N GLN A 161 -5.29 10.58 15.76
CA GLN A 161 -4.93 11.55 14.72
C GLN A 161 -4.73 10.92 13.32
N MET A 162 -5.57 9.97 12.94
CA MET A 162 -5.38 9.19 11.71
C MET A 162 -5.38 10.04 10.44
N LEU A 163 -6.17 11.11 10.37
CA LEU A 163 -6.15 12.05 9.25
C LEU A 163 -4.79 12.76 9.12
N ALA A 164 -4.17 13.16 10.24
CA ALA A 164 -2.85 13.76 10.21
C ALA A 164 -1.79 12.75 9.78
N ARG A 165 -1.92 11.48 10.18
CA ARG A 165 -1.02 10.38 9.79
C ARG A 165 -1.12 10.04 8.32
N PHE A 166 -2.33 10.04 7.79
CA PHE A 166 -2.59 9.87 6.37
C PHE A 166 -1.83 10.91 5.50
N LEU A 167 -1.61 12.11 6.05
CA LEU A 167 -0.84 13.19 5.43
C LEU A 167 0.61 13.30 5.95
N ALA A 168 1.04 12.44 6.87
CA ALA A 168 2.37 12.48 7.45
C ALA A 168 3.41 11.82 6.54
N SER A 169 4.65 11.74 7.02
CA SER A 169 5.71 10.95 6.37
C SER A 169 5.93 11.31 4.89
N LEU A 170 5.99 12.61 4.59
CA LEU A 170 6.08 13.12 3.20
C LEU A 170 4.97 12.57 2.28
N LEU A 171 3.74 12.44 2.82
CA LEU A 171 2.55 11.95 2.14
C LEU A 171 2.61 10.47 1.70
N HIS A 172 3.60 9.68 2.13
CA HIS A 172 3.72 8.28 1.71
C HIS A 172 2.46 7.44 1.90
N PRO A 173 1.72 7.57 3.01
CA PRO A 173 0.48 6.82 3.16
C PRO A 173 -0.58 7.18 2.12
N LEU A 174 -0.79 8.48 1.89
CA LEU A 174 -1.63 9.00 0.81
C LEU A 174 -1.14 8.53 -0.57
N ILE A 175 0.17 8.49 -0.82
CA ILE A 175 0.75 8.00 -2.09
C ILE A 175 0.39 6.53 -2.30
N HIS A 176 0.62 5.66 -1.32
CA HIS A 176 0.29 4.23 -1.41
C HIS A 176 -1.22 4.00 -1.62
N ILE A 177 -2.05 4.63 -0.79
CA ILE A 177 -3.52 4.52 -0.90
C ILE A 177 -4.00 5.08 -2.25
N GLY A 178 -3.44 6.20 -2.69
CA GLY A 178 -3.74 6.83 -3.98
C GLY A 178 -3.43 5.89 -5.16
N PHE A 179 -2.23 5.31 -5.21
CA PHE A 179 -1.86 4.33 -6.24
C PHE A 179 -2.73 3.07 -6.15
N GLY A 180 -3.00 2.58 -4.94
CA GLY A 180 -3.87 1.43 -4.73
C GLY A 180 -5.30 1.65 -5.25
N ILE A 181 -5.87 2.83 -5.05
CA ILE A 181 -7.17 3.21 -5.59
C ILE A 181 -7.09 3.40 -7.10
N GLU A 182 -6.12 4.19 -7.58
CA GLU A 182 -6.00 4.57 -8.98
C GLU A 182 -5.81 3.37 -9.90
N PHE A 183 -5.04 2.38 -9.47
CA PHE A 183 -4.75 1.18 -10.25
C PHE A 183 -5.59 -0.04 -9.83
N GLY A 184 -6.47 0.09 -8.84
CA GLY A 184 -7.28 -1.02 -8.33
C GLY A 184 -6.44 -2.15 -7.74
N LEU A 185 -5.42 -1.81 -6.94
CA LEU A 185 -4.44 -2.73 -6.35
C LEU A 185 -4.58 -2.78 -4.82
N PRO A 186 -5.36 -3.74 -4.27
CA PRO A 186 -5.52 -3.89 -2.83
C PRO A 186 -4.21 -3.97 -2.05
N GLY A 187 -3.22 -4.70 -2.55
CA GLY A 187 -1.94 -4.86 -1.84
C GLY A 187 -1.23 -3.54 -1.59
N VAL A 188 -1.17 -2.67 -2.61
CA VAL A 188 -0.52 -1.35 -2.50
C VAL A 188 -1.29 -0.42 -1.59
N LEU A 189 -2.63 -0.47 -1.62
CA LEU A 189 -3.47 0.30 -0.72
C LEU A 189 -3.21 -0.07 0.75
N LEU A 190 -3.23 -1.36 1.04
CA LEU A 190 -3.05 -1.87 2.41
C LEU A 190 -1.64 -1.60 2.95
N GLU A 191 -0.64 -1.51 2.06
CA GLU A 191 0.71 -1.06 2.44
C GLU A 191 0.75 0.39 2.90
N GLY A 192 -0.20 1.23 2.48
CA GLY A 192 -0.34 2.62 2.91
C GLY A 192 -1.02 2.79 4.27
N GLU A 193 -1.62 1.73 4.82
CA GLU A 193 -2.29 1.74 6.13
C GLU A 193 -1.32 1.33 7.26
N TYR A 194 -0.10 1.88 7.25
CA TYR A 194 0.93 1.58 8.25
C TYR A 194 1.07 2.76 9.20
N TRP A 195 0.50 2.63 10.39
CA TRP A 195 0.45 3.70 11.37
C TRP A 195 0.99 3.18 12.68
#